data_AF-B8I0A9-F1
#
_entry.id   AF-B8I0A9-F1
#
_cell.length_a   1.000
_cell.length_b   1.000
_cell.length_c   1.000
_cell.angle_alpha   90.00
_cell.angle_beta   90.00
_cell.angle_gamma   90.00
#
_symmetry.space_group_name_H-M   'P 1'
#
loop_
_entity.id
_entity.type
_entity.pdbx_description
1 polymer ?
#
loop_
_entity_poly.entity_id
_entity_poly.type
_entity_poly.pdbx_seq_one_letter_code
_entity_poly.pdbx_strand_id
1 'polypeptide(L)' 'MDSVNLVKLISIWLAPVCAIGGAARATYCLIASNYNEDDSAMLKKRAKNAIKFVIMASLTEAVKQLAEAYFNGGRSI' A
#
# COMPACT_ATOMS: atom_id res chain seq x y z
N MET A 1 -2.08 8.17 -26.60
CA MET A 1 -2.58 7.71 -25.28
C MET A 1 -2.74 8.94 -24.43
N ASP A 2 -3.97 9.40 -24.23
CA ASP A 2 -4.25 10.67 -23.57
C ASP A 2 -3.85 10.62 -22.09
N SER A 3 -3.36 11.74 -21.55
CA SER A 3 -2.88 11.87 -20.17
C SER A 3 -3.88 11.39 -19.12
N VAL A 4 -5.18 11.56 -19.39
CA VAL A 4 -6.29 11.09 -18.55
C VAL A 4 -6.29 9.55 -18.39
N ASN A 5 -5.99 8.80 -19.46
CA ASN A 5 -5.96 7.33 -19.40
C ASN A 5 -4.76 6.81 -18.61
N LEU A 6 -3.64 7.53 -18.63
CA LEU A 6 -2.45 7.20 -17.83
C LEU A 6 -2.72 7.34 -16.32
N VAL A 7 -3.38 8.42 -15.91
CA VAL A 7 -3.73 8.66 -14.50
C VAL A 7 -4.69 7.58 -13.97
N LYS A 8 -5.71 7.21 -14.75
CA LYS A 8 -6.62 6.11 -14.40
C LYS A 8 -5.86 4.81 -14.17
N LEU A 9 -4.99 4.45 -15.12
CA LEU A 9 -4.22 3.21 -15.05
C LEU A 9 -3.33 3.17 -13.80
N ILE A 10 -2.60 4.25 -13.53
CA ILE A 10 -1.77 4.39 -12.34
C ILE A 10 -2.61 4.26 -11.06
N SER A 11 -3.80 4.86 -11.03
CA SER A 11 -4.67 4.84 -9.86
C SER A 11 -5.20 3.44 -9.51
N ILE A 12 -5.41 2.57 -10.51
CA ILE A 12 -5.86 1.18 -10.33
C ILE A 12 -4.73 0.33 -9.73
N TRP A 13 -3.50 0.55 -10.16
CA TRP A 13 -2.34 -0.23 -9.72
C TRP A 13 -1.74 0.26 -8.41
N LEU A 14 -2.08 1.47 -7.94
CA LEU A 14 -1.51 2.06 -6.73
C LEU A 14 -1.75 1.19 -5.49
N ALA A 15 -2.99 0.78 -5.24
CA ALA A 15 -3.35 -0.02 -4.08
C ALA A 15 -2.68 -1.42 -4.09
N PRO A 16 -2.75 -2.20 -5.20
CA PRO A 16 -2.03 -3.46 -5.33
C PRO A 16 -0.52 -3.33 -5.09
N VAL A 17 0.11 -2.30 -5.66
CA VAL A 17 1.55 -2.05 -5.50
C VAL A 17 1.90 -1.73 -4.05
N CYS A 18 1.11 -0.89 -3.37
CA CYS A 18 1.29 -0.60 -1.95
C CYS A 18 1.15 -1.85 -1.08
N ALA A 19 0.17 -2.71 -1.35
CA ALA A 19 -0.06 -3.95 -0.61
C ALA A 19 1.10 -4.95 -0.81
N ILE A 20 1.49 -5.22 -2.06
CA ILE A 20 2.57 -6.17 -2.38
C ILE A 20 3.92 -5.65 -1.86
N GLY A 21 4.23 -4.37 -2.09
CA GLY A 21 5.48 -3.76 -1.63
C GLY A 21 5.59 -3.73 -0.11
N GLY A 22 4.50 -3.40 0.58
CA GLY A 22 4.44 -3.42 2.04
C GLY A 22 4.55 -4.82 2.62
N ALA A 23 3.88 -5.81 2.03
CA ALA A 23 3.99 -7.22 2.43
C ALA A 23 5.42 -7.75 2.22
N ALA A 24 6.04 -7.50 1.07
CA ALA A 24 7.42 -7.88 0.79
C ALA A 24 8.39 -7.27 1.81
N ARG A 25 8.22 -5.97 2.13
CA ARG A 25 9.04 -5.27 3.12
C ARG A 25 8.86 -5.86 4.53
N ALA A 26 7.62 -6.13 4.94
CA ALA A 26 7.32 -6.69 6.25
C ALA A 26 7.91 -8.10 6.39
N THR A 27 7.71 -8.96 5.39
CA THR A 27 8.25 -10.33 5.36
C THR A 27 9.77 -10.33 5.39
N TYR A 28 10.43 -9.51 4.56
CA TYR A 28 11.88 -9.38 4.59
C TYR A 28 12.40 -8.96 5.97
N CYS A 29 11.81 -7.92 6.56
CA CYS A 29 12.24 -7.42 7.86
C CYS A 29 12.02 -8.45 8.98
N LEU A 30 10.94 -9.23 8.93
CA LEU A 30 10.69 -10.30 9.90
C LEU A 30 11.71 -11.44 9.77
N ILE A 31 11.96 -11.91 8.55
CA ILE A 31 12.96 -12.96 8.29
C ILE A 31 14.35 -12.49 8.72
N ALA A 32 14.78 -11.32 8.25
CA ALA A 32 16.10 -10.77 8.57
C ALA A 32 16.29 -10.52 10.08
N SER A 33 15.22 -10.17 10.81
CA SER A 33 15.30 -9.94 12.26
C SER A 33 15.60 -11.18 13.10
N ASN A 34 15.44 -12.38 12.53
CA ASN A 34 15.78 -13.65 13.18
C ASN A 34 17.25 -14.05 12.99
N TYR A 35 17.91 -13.54 11.96
CA TYR A 35 19.30 -13.89 11.65
C TYR A 35 20.31 -12.82 12.05
N ASN A 36 19.86 -11.58 12.28
CA ASN A 36 20.73 -10.46 12.61
C ASN A 36 20.31 -9.87 13.97
N GLU A 37 20.95 -10.34 15.05
CA GLU A 37 20.60 -9.99 16.43
C GLU A 37 20.81 -8.50 16.72
N ASP A 38 21.90 -7.91 16.21
CA ASP A 38 22.24 -6.49 16.40
C ASP A 38 21.19 -5.57 15.78
N ASP A 39 20.64 -5.94 14.62
CA ASP A 39 19.65 -5.16 13.88
C ASP A 39 18.19 -5.55 14.17
N SER A 40 17.95 -6.58 14.99
CA SER A 40 16.63 -7.21 15.16
C SER A 40 15.55 -6.21 15.59
N ALA A 41 15.87 -5.34 16.56
CA ALA A 41 14.94 -4.33 17.05
C ALA A 41 14.57 -3.29 15.98
N MET A 42 15.55 -2.85 15.19
CA MET A 42 15.34 -1.92 14.08
C MET A 42 14.48 -2.56 12.98
N LEU A 43 14.77 -3.81 12.62
CA LEU A 43 14.05 -4.55 11.59
C LEU A 43 12.59 -4.79 11.99
N LYS A 44 12.32 -5.18 13.24
CA LYS A 44 10.95 -5.31 13.78
C LYS A 44 10.20 -3.97 13.74
N LYS A 45 10.87 -2.84 14.03
CA LYS A 45 10.28 -1.50 13.90
C LYS A 45 9.93 -1.18 12.44
N ARG A 46 10.81 -1.49 11.50
CA ARG A 46 10.57 -1.31 10.05
C ARG A 46 9.41 -2.16 9.55
N ALA A 47 9.29 -3.42 10.00
CA ALA A 47 8.16 -4.29 9.67
C ALA A 47 6.84 -3.70 10.15
N LYS A 48 6.78 -3.23 11.41
CA LYS A 48 5.59 -2.56 11.97
C LYS A 48 5.19 -1.32 11.16
N ASN A 49 6.17 -0.51 10.76
CA ASN A 49 5.91 0.68 9.95
C ASN A 49 5.41 0.33 8.54
N ALA A 50 5.94 -0.73 7.92
CA ALA A 50 5.45 -1.23 6.64
C ALA A 50 3.98 -1.67 6.72
N ILE A 51 3.60 -2.40 7.78
CA ILE A 51 2.21 -2.80 8.01
C ILE A 51 1.31 -1.57 8.20
N LYS A 52 1.72 -0.60 9.02
CA LYS A 52 0.97 0.66 9.22
C LYS A 52 0.77 1.40 7.90
N PHE A 53 1.80 1.48 7.07
CA PHE A 53 1.70 2.10 5.75
C PHE A 53 0.66 1.42 4.87
N VAL A 54 0.66 0.08 4.81
CA VAL A 54 -0.35 -0.68 4.03
C VAL A 54 -1.76 -0.39 4.52
N ILE A 55 -1.97 -0.38 5.84
CA ILE A 55 -3.29 -0.09 6.43
C ILE A 55 -3.75 1.32 6.03
N MET A 56 -2.89 2.33 6.15
CA MET A 56 -3.21 3.69 5.77
C MET A 56 -3.52 3.80 4.26
N ALA A 57 -2.71 3.16 3.41
CA ALA A 57 -2.94 3.15 1.97
C ALA A 57 -4.29 2.52 1.61
N SER A 58 -4.64 1.39 2.24
CA SER A 58 -5.95 0.73 2.03
C SER A 58 -7.11 1.60 2.49
N LEU A 59 -6.98 2.30 3.63
CA LEU A 59 -8.02 3.23 4.10
C LEU A 59 -8.18 4.42 3.14
N THR A 60 -7.09 4.98 2.65
CA THR A 60 -7.13 6.06 1.65
C THR A 60 -7.80 5.60 0.35
N GLU A 61 -7.50 4.41 -0.14
CA GLU A 61 -8.14 3.85 -1.32
C GLU A 61 -9.65 3.61 -1.10
N ALA A 62 -10.04 3.11 0.07
CA ALA A 62 -11.45 2.93 0.41
C ALA A 62 -12.22 4.26 0.43
N VAL A 63 -11.61 5.32 0.99
CA VAL A 63 -12.20 6.68 0.97
C VAL A 63 -12.32 7.21 -0.45
N LYS A 64 -11.30 7.00 -1.30
CA LYS A 64 -11.36 7.36 -2.72
C LYS A 64 -12.51 6.65 -3.43
N GLN A 65 -12.65 5.34 -3.27
CA GLN A 65 -13.73 4.56 -3.88
C GLN A 65 -15.11 5.02 -3.39
N LEU A 66 -15.25 5.34 -2.10
CA LEU A 66 -16.47 5.91 -1.54
C LEU A 66 -16.79 7.28 -2.15
N ALA A 67 -15.79 8.16 -2.31
CA ALA A 67 -15.97 9.45 -2.93
C ALA A 67 -16.35 9.32 -4.42
N GLU A 68 -15.69 8.43 -5.17
CA GLU A 68 -16.06 8.13 -6.55
C GLU A 68 -17.49 7.59 -6.66
N ALA A 69 -17.89 6.67 -5.78
CA ALA A 69 -19.25 6.16 -5.75
C ALA A 69 -20.29 7.25 -5.43
N TYR A 70 -19.97 8.16 -4.50
CA TYR A 70 -20.85 9.26 -4.11
C TYR A 70 -21.00 10.32 -5.20
N PHE A 71 -19.90 10.79 -5.79
CA PHE A 71 -19.92 11.89 -6.77
C PHE A 71 -20.23 11.44 -8.20
N ASN A 72 -19.86 10.21 -8.59
CA ASN A 72 -20.13 9.67 -9.94
C ASN A 72 -21.33 8.72 -9.97
N GLY A 73 -22.12 8.63 -8.90
CA GLY A 73 -23.31 7.77 -8.82
C GLY A 73 -23.00 6.28 -9.00
N GLY A 74 -21.85 5.83 -8.52
CA GLY A 74 -21.40 4.43 -8.64
C GLY A 74 -20.81 4.06 -10.00
N ARG A 75 -20.65 4.99 -10.94
CA ARG A 75 -19.90 4.75 -12.18
C ARG A 75 -18.41 4.96 -11.90
N SER A 76 -17.66 3.87 -11.70
CA SER A 76 -16.21 3.96 -11.59
C SER A 76 -15.62 4.50 -12.89
N ILE A 77 -14.55 5.27 -12.73
CA ILE A 77 -13.77 5.86 -13.82
C ILE A 77 -13.16 4.75 -14.70
#